data_AF-A0AA46PPW6-F1
#
_entry.id   AF-A0AA46PPW6-F1
#
_cell.length_a   1.000
_cell.length_b   1.000
_cell.length_c   1.000
_cell.angle_alpha   90.00
_cell.angle_beta   90.00
_cell.angle_gamma   90.00
#
_symmetry.space_group_name_H-M   'P 1'
#
loop_
_entity.id
_entity.type
_entity.pdbx_description
1 polymer ?
#
loop_
_entity_poly.entity_id
_entity_poly.type
_entity_poly.pdbx_seq_one_letter_code
_entity_poly.pdbx_strand_id
1 'polypeptide(L)'
;MEFLLENPFILIAVIAFISSFFKKKKEEKPVKQAPRSVQQENRAQAERTSADPALAEVLKEEKRKLTEKSRRIEEDYRQRKQQAEQSMKALQSQQRAAERKASAISRTAANTKTGYPVEASGAEKFEPQKQSLIDGIIWSEILGPPRSKNPHRSLNRQR
;
A
#
# COMPACT_ATOMS: atom_id res chain seq x y z
N MET A 1 18.09 10.01 0.15
CA MET A 1 17.56 9.78 -1.22
C MET A 1 17.96 10.89 -2.20
N GLU A 2 18.25 12.11 -1.73
CA GLU A 2 18.63 13.26 -2.58
C GLU A 2 20.07 13.19 -3.14
N PHE A 3 20.98 12.54 -2.41
CA PHE A 3 22.40 12.37 -2.82
C PHE A 3 22.61 11.58 -4.13
N LEU A 4 21.63 10.74 -4.52
CA LEU A 4 21.72 9.97 -5.78
C LEU A 4 21.41 10.82 -7.02
N LEU A 5 20.68 11.94 -6.86
CA LEU A 5 20.29 12.85 -7.95
C LEU A 5 21.17 14.10 -8.04
N GLU A 6 21.89 14.43 -6.97
CA GLU A 6 22.73 15.62 -6.89
C GLU A 6 24.08 15.46 -7.63
N ASN A 7 24.52 14.20 -7.84
CA ASN A 7 25.75 13.90 -8.56
C ASN A 7 25.46 13.36 -9.97
N PRO A 8 25.78 14.12 -11.04
CA PRO A 8 25.49 13.72 -12.42
C PRO A 8 26.19 12.41 -12.83
N PHE A 9 27.34 12.09 -12.23
CA PHE A 9 28.04 10.82 -12.50
C PHE A 9 27.29 9.61 -11.93
N ILE A 10 26.71 9.75 -10.73
CA ILE A 10 25.93 8.69 -10.08
C ILE A 10 24.62 8.45 -10.85
N LEU A 11 23.98 9.51 -11.33
CA LEU A 11 22.78 9.43 -12.15
C LEU A 11 23.01 8.61 -13.44
N ILE A 12 24.10 8.88 -14.15
CA ILE A 12 24.47 8.14 -15.37
C ILE A 12 24.73 6.67 -15.06
N ALA A 13 25.43 6.36 -13.95
CA ALA A 13 25.71 5.00 -13.52
C ALA A 13 24.41 4.20 -13.23
N VAL A 14 23.44 4.83 -12.55
CA VAL A 14 22.13 4.20 -12.26
C VAL A 14 21.33 3.95 -13.53
N ILE A 15 21.28 4.92 -14.45
CA ILE A 15 20.58 4.76 -15.74
C ILE A 15 21.23 3.65 -16.57
N ALA A 16 22.56 3.57 -16.59
CA ALA A 16 23.29 2.52 -17.30
C ALA A 16 23.04 1.13 -16.68
N PHE A 17 23.02 1.04 -15.34
CA PHE A 17 22.71 -0.19 -14.62
C PHE A 17 21.30 -0.71 -14.93
N ILE A 18 20.29 0.18 -14.88
CA ILE A 18 18.91 -0.17 -15.22
C ILE A 18 18.79 -0.52 -16.71
N SER A 19 19.40 0.25 -17.60
CA SER A 19 19.37 -0.01 -19.05
C SER A 19 20.04 -1.34 -19.43
N SER A 20 21.09 -1.75 -18.70
CA SER A 20 21.75 -3.06 -18.87
C SER A 20 20.81 -4.22 -18.53
N PHE A 21 20.00 -4.05 -17.48
CA PHE A 21 19.01 -5.05 -17.07
C PHE A 21 17.88 -5.24 -18.10
N PHE A 22 17.47 -4.18 -18.80
CA PHE A 22 16.41 -4.23 -19.80
C PHE A 22 16.86 -4.67 -21.21
N LYS A 23 18.17 -4.75 -21.47
CA LYS A 23 18.71 -5.09 -22.80
C LYS A 23 18.71 -6.59 -23.13
N LYS A 24 18.34 -7.46 -22.19
CA LYS A 24 18.43 -8.93 -22.34
C LYS A 24 17.22 -9.64 -23.01
N LYS A 25 16.26 -8.92 -23.61
CA LYS A 25 15.05 -9.54 -24.19
C LYS A 25 14.61 -9.05 -25.58
N LYS A 26 15.53 -8.69 -26.47
CA LYS A 26 15.20 -8.51 -27.90
C LYS A 26 16.33 -8.98 -28.81
N GLU A 27 16.39 -10.29 -29.01
CA GLU A 27 16.80 -10.85 -30.29
C GLU A 27 15.58 -11.56 -30.87
N GLU A 28 15.01 -11.03 -31.95
CA GLU A 28 14.38 -11.86 -32.99
C GLU A 28 14.21 -11.04 -34.28
N LYS A 29 14.60 -11.69 -35.38
CA LYS A 29 14.80 -11.19 -36.74
C LYS A 29 13.48 -11.12 -37.52
N PRO A 30 13.43 -10.41 -38.68
CA PRO A 30 12.18 -9.99 -39.31
C PRO A 30 11.44 -11.08 -40.09
N VAL A 31 10.12 -10.90 -40.11
CA VAL A 31 9.05 -11.64 -40.79
C VAL A 31 9.32 -11.85 -42.29
N LYS A 32 9.15 -13.09 -42.77
CA LYS A 32 8.92 -13.42 -44.20
C LYS A 32 7.48 -13.88 -44.38
N GLN A 33 6.72 -13.11 -45.16
CA GLN A 33 5.37 -13.44 -45.64
C GLN A 33 5.46 -14.30 -46.91
N ALA A 34 4.57 -15.28 -47.05
CA ALA A 34 4.25 -15.91 -48.32
C ALA A 34 2.72 -16.08 -48.45
N PRO A 35 2.11 -15.81 -49.62
CA PRO A 35 0.66 -15.81 -49.80
C PRO A 35 0.15 -17.18 -50.26
N ARG A 36 -1.02 -17.61 -49.79
CA ARG A 36 -1.68 -18.79 -50.36
C ARG A 36 -3.19 -18.60 -50.51
N SER A 37 -3.53 -18.30 -51.77
CA SER A 37 -4.73 -18.67 -52.54
C SER A 37 -6.07 -18.73 -51.82
N VAL A 38 -6.89 -17.73 -52.15
CA VAL A 38 -8.34 -17.70 -52.00
C VAL A 38 -8.93 -18.47 -53.18
N GLN A 39 -9.29 -19.74 -52.99
CA GLN A 39 -10.18 -20.39 -53.94
C GLN A 39 -10.92 -21.54 -53.26
N GLN A 40 -12.24 -21.45 -53.32
CA GLN A 40 -13.25 -22.49 -53.10
C GLN A 40 -14.17 -22.26 -51.90
N GLU A 41 -14.98 -21.20 -51.98
CA GLU A 41 -16.17 -21.03 -51.16
C GLU A 41 -17.29 -20.52 -52.06
N ASN A 42 -17.96 -21.41 -52.82
CA ASN A 42 -19.26 -21.13 -53.46
C ASN A 42 -19.92 -22.37 -54.10
N ARG A 43 -19.95 -23.51 -53.40
CA ARG A 43 -20.75 -24.65 -53.89
C ARG A 43 -21.41 -25.55 -52.84
N ALA A 44 -21.63 -25.06 -51.63
CA ALA A 44 -22.28 -25.84 -50.56
C ALA A 44 -23.41 -25.06 -49.83
N GLN A 45 -24.16 -24.22 -50.55
CA GLN A 45 -25.40 -23.61 -50.05
C GLN A 45 -26.60 -24.17 -50.81
N ALA A 46 -26.83 -25.48 -50.72
CA ALA A 46 -28.09 -26.09 -51.17
C ALA A 46 -28.38 -27.43 -50.48
N GLU A 47 -28.14 -27.55 -49.18
CA GLU A 47 -28.77 -28.58 -48.35
C GLU A 47 -29.38 -27.91 -47.12
N ARG A 48 -30.64 -27.51 -47.28
CA ARG A 48 -31.47 -27.02 -46.19
C ARG A 48 -32.23 -28.22 -45.60
N THR A 49 -32.09 -28.38 -44.29
CA THR A 49 -33.16 -28.81 -43.38
C THR A 49 -33.49 -30.31 -43.34
N SER A 50 -32.71 -31.03 -42.54
CA SER A 50 -33.32 -31.84 -41.49
C SER A 50 -32.56 -31.55 -40.20
N ALA A 51 -33.12 -30.68 -39.36
CA ALA A 51 -32.61 -30.49 -38.02
C ALA A 51 -32.87 -31.79 -37.26
N ASP A 52 -31.82 -32.59 -37.08
CA ASP A 52 -31.87 -33.76 -36.22
C ASP A 52 -32.37 -33.32 -34.83
N PRO A 53 -33.52 -33.83 -34.35
CA PRO A 53 -34.08 -33.39 -33.07
C PRO A 53 -33.10 -33.57 -31.90
N ALA A 54 -32.18 -34.53 -32.01
CA ALA A 54 -31.11 -34.75 -31.05
C ALA A 54 -30.12 -33.56 -30.97
N LEU A 55 -29.75 -32.96 -32.11
CA LEU A 55 -28.85 -31.80 -32.14
C LEU A 55 -29.53 -30.53 -31.60
N ALA A 56 -30.84 -30.39 -31.83
CA ALA A 56 -31.63 -29.28 -31.29
C ALA A 56 -31.78 -29.35 -29.76
N GLU A 57 -31.87 -30.55 -29.18
CA GLU A 57 -31.88 -30.75 -27.72
C GLU A 57 -30.52 -30.45 -27.08
N VAL A 58 -29.43 -30.92 -27.68
CA VAL A 58 -28.07 -30.64 -27.18
C VAL A 58 -27.77 -29.14 -27.17
N LEU A 59 -28.14 -28.41 -28.22
CA LEU A 59 -27.98 -26.96 -28.27
C LEU A 59 -28.84 -26.21 -27.23
N LYS A 60 -30.03 -26.73 -26.91
CA LYS A 60 -30.87 -26.16 -25.84
C LYS A 60 -30.27 -26.41 -24.45
N GLU A 61 -29.72 -27.60 -24.21
CA GLU A 61 -29.02 -27.89 -22.97
C GLU A 61 -27.76 -27.06 -22.78
N GLU A 62 -26.96 -26.90 -23.83
CA GLU A 62 -25.76 -26.05 -23.77
C GLU A 62 -26.12 -24.59 -23.49
N LYS A 63 -27.16 -24.06 -24.13
CA LYS A 63 -27.66 -22.70 -23.84
C LYS A 63 -28.11 -22.55 -22.39
N ARG A 64 -28.84 -23.54 -21.83
CA ARG A 64 -29.24 -23.56 -20.42
C ARG A 64 -28.03 -23.56 -19.48
N LYS A 65 -27.05 -24.44 -19.73
CA LYS A 65 -25.80 -24.51 -18.97
C LYS A 65 -25.00 -23.21 -19.06
N LEU A 66 -24.99 -22.56 -20.22
CA LEU A 66 -24.32 -21.26 -20.41
C LEU A 66 -25.01 -20.14 -19.62
N THR A 67 -26.34 -20.08 -19.66
CA THR A 67 -27.12 -19.08 -18.89
C THR A 67 -27.00 -19.26 -17.38
N GLU A 68 -26.94 -20.51 -16.90
CA GLU A 68 -26.72 -20.79 -15.48
C GLU A 68 -25.30 -20.38 -15.05
N LYS A 69 -24.29 -20.69 -15.88
CA LYS A 69 -22.90 -20.26 -15.62
C LYS A 69 -22.78 -18.73 -15.61
N SER A 70 -23.39 -18.03 -16.57
CA SER A 70 -23.33 -16.57 -16.61
C SER A 70 -24.02 -15.95 -15.40
N ARG A 71 -25.15 -16.50 -14.97
CA ARG A 71 -25.85 -16.05 -13.76
C ARG A 71 -25.00 -16.23 -12.49
N ARG A 72 -24.34 -17.39 -12.34
CA ARG A 72 -23.42 -17.63 -11.21
C ARG A 72 -22.25 -16.66 -11.20
N ILE A 73 -21.65 -16.40 -12.37
CA ILE A 73 -20.55 -15.43 -12.52
C ILE A 73 -21.02 -14.01 -12.17
N GLU A 74 -22.23 -13.63 -12.57
CA GLU A 74 -22.79 -12.32 -12.23
C GLU A 74 -23.06 -12.16 -10.73
N GLU A 75 -23.62 -13.20 -10.09
CA GLU A 75 -23.86 -13.23 -8.64
C GLU A 75 -22.53 -13.12 -7.86
N ASP A 76 -21.52 -13.89 -8.24
CA ASP A 76 -20.16 -13.82 -7.65
C ASP A 76 -19.53 -12.44 -7.84
N TYR A 77 -19.67 -11.84 -9.03
CA TYR A 77 -19.16 -10.50 -9.31
C TYR A 77 -19.85 -9.45 -8.43
N ARG A 78 -21.17 -9.52 -8.30
CA ARG A 78 -21.94 -8.61 -7.43
C ARG A 78 -21.52 -8.75 -5.97
N GLN A 79 -21.35 -9.97 -5.47
CA GLN A 79 -20.91 -10.22 -4.11
C GLN A 79 -19.49 -9.67 -3.86
N ARG A 80 -18.55 -9.95 -4.75
CA ARG A 80 -17.18 -9.42 -4.65
C ARG A 80 -17.13 -7.90 -4.72
N LYS A 81 -17.95 -7.29 -5.58
CA LYS A 81 -18.07 -5.83 -5.68
C LYS A 81 -18.56 -5.22 -4.37
N GLN A 82 -19.59 -5.80 -3.77
CA GLN A 82 -20.11 -5.34 -2.47
C GLN A 82 -19.07 -5.47 -1.36
N GLN A 83 -18.34 -6.59 -1.29
CA GLN A 83 -17.27 -6.78 -0.31
C GLN A 83 -16.14 -5.76 -0.49
N ALA A 84 -15.73 -5.49 -1.73
CA ALA A 84 -14.71 -4.49 -2.04
C ALA A 84 -15.16 -3.07 -1.68
N GLU A 85 -16.42 -2.73 -1.92
CA GLU A 85 -16.98 -1.43 -1.56
C GLU A 85 -17.06 -1.24 -0.04
N GLN A 86 -17.47 -2.29 0.68
CA GLN A 86 -17.49 -2.27 2.15
C GLN A 86 -16.09 -2.13 2.75
N SER A 87 -15.10 -2.86 2.23
CA SER A 87 -13.72 -2.75 2.73
C SER A 87 -13.11 -1.38 2.42
N MET A 88 -13.35 -0.83 1.23
CA MET A 88 -12.94 0.53 0.87
C MET A 88 -13.56 1.58 1.79
N LYS A 89 -14.86 1.47 2.09
CA LYS A 89 -15.55 2.38 3.01
C LYS A 89 -14.99 2.28 4.43
N ALA A 90 -14.69 1.07 4.90
CA ALA A 90 -14.09 0.85 6.20
C ALA A 90 -12.69 1.49 6.29
N LEU A 91 -11.83 1.26 5.30
CA LEU A 91 -10.49 1.87 5.22
C LEU A 91 -10.56 3.40 5.17
N GLN A 92 -11.47 3.96 4.36
CA GLN A 92 -11.65 5.41 4.29
C GLN A 92 -12.09 6.00 5.64
N SER A 93 -12.99 5.31 6.36
CA SER A 93 -13.43 5.75 7.69
C SER A 93 -12.28 5.71 8.71
N GLN A 94 -11.43 4.69 8.65
CA GLN A 94 -10.26 4.54 9.50
C GLN A 94 -9.22 5.64 9.23
N GLN A 95 -8.94 5.93 7.95
CA GLN A 95 -8.05 7.02 7.55
C GLN A 95 -8.55 8.37 8.07
N ARG A 96 -9.83 8.70 7.86
CA ARG A 96 -10.42 9.94 8.37
C ARG A 96 -10.36 10.03 9.89
N ALA A 97 -10.58 8.93 10.61
CA ALA A 97 -10.46 8.89 12.06
C ALA A 97 -9.00 9.11 12.52
N ALA A 98 -8.03 8.50 11.82
CA ALA A 98 -6.61 8.69 12.10
C ALA A 98 -6.17 10.15 11.82
N GLU A 99 -6.60 10.75 10.70
CA GLU A 99 -6.32 12.15 10.37
C GLU A 99 -6.92 13.13 11.40
N ARG A 100 -8.16 12.87 11.87
CA ARG A 100 -8.76 13.66 12.95
C ARG A 100 -7.96 13.59 14.24
N LYS A 101 -7.48 12.39 14.60
CA LYS A 101 -6.63 12.21 15.79
C LYS A 101 -5.28 12.90 15.61
N ALA A 102 -4.63 12.73 14.45
CA ALA A 102 -3.35 13.35 14.15
C ALA A 102 -3.46 14.88 14.15
N SER A 103 -4.48 15.45 13.52
CA SER A 103 -4.71 16.90 13.52
C SER A 103 -5.05 17.44 14.91
N ALA A 104 -5.78 16.70 15.74
CA ALA A 104 -6.00 17.08 17.14
C ALA A 104 -4.68 17.10 17.93
N ILE A 105 -3.84 16.06 17.79
CA ILE A 105 -2.51 15.99 18.43
C ILE A 105 -1.63 17.15 17.96
N SER A 106 -1.57 17.43 16.65
CA SER A 106 -0.79 18.54 16.11
C SER A 106 -1.28 19.89 16.60
N ARG A 107 -2.60 20.11 16.73
CA ARG A 107 -3.17 21.33 17.30
C ARG A 107 -2.84 21.48 18.77
N THR A 108 -2.93 20.41 19.55
CA THR A 108 -2.51 20.43 20.96
C THR A 108 -1.01 20.71 21.08
N ALA A 109 -0.16 20.05 20.29
CA ALA A 109 1.28 20.27 20.30
C ALA A 109 1.67 21.70 19.85
N ALA A 110 0.93 22.29 18.90
CA ALA A 110 1.12 23.68 18.50
C ALA A 110 0.71 24.67 19.60
N ASN A 111 -0.37 24.39 20.35
CA ASN A 111 -0.82 25.20 21.47
C ASN A 111 0.00 24.99 22.75
N THR A 112 0.64 23.83 22.95
CA THR A 112 1.55 23.60 24.09
C THR A 112 2.90 24.33 23.94
N LYS A 113 3.13 25.08 22.84
CA LYS A 113 4.27 26.01 22.73
C LYS A 113 4.17 27.21 23.69
N THR A 114 3.05 27.41 24.38
CA THR A 114 2.90 28.42 25.42
C THR A 114 2.89 27.78 26.81
N GLY A 115 4.07 27.59 27.41
CA GLY A 115 4.19 27.17 28.80
C GLY A 115 5.52 26.47 29.05
N TYR A 116 6.44 27.19 29.68
CA TYR A 116 7.86 26.89 29.91
C TYR A 116 8.79 27.27 28.74
N PRO A 117 9.63 28.31 28.91
CA PRO A 117 10.84 28.40 28.11
C PRO A 117 11.68 27.17 28.46
N VAL A 118 11.63 26.16 27.59
CA VAL A 118 12.78 25.28 27.43
C VAL A 118 13.80 26.19 26.75
N GLU A 119 14.56 26.91 27.58
CA GLU A 119 15.85 27.43 27.15
C GLU A 119 16.51 26.26 26.42
N ALA A 120 16.67 26.39 25.12
CA ALA A 120 17.58 25.57 24.36
C ALA A 120 18.99 25.99 24.78
N SER A 121 19.33 25.79 26.07
CA SER A 121 20.70 25.56 26.46
C SER A 121 21.12 24.42 25.55
N GLY A 122 22.05 24.74 24.65
CA GLY A 122 22.29 23.96 23.44
C GLY A 122 22.52 22.49 23.75
N ALA A 123 22.63 21.70 22.68
CA ALA A 123 23.32 20.43 22.73
C ALA A 123 24.81 20.65 23.08
N GLU A 124 25.12 21.31 24.19
CA GLU A 124 26.38 21.16 24.88
C GLU A 124 26.47 19.68 25.22
N LYS A 125 27.54 19.07 24.72
CA LYS A 125 27.87 17.69 25.08
C LYS A 125 28.01 17.68 26.59
N PHE A 126 27.10 16.99 27.26
CA PHE A 126 27.17 16.76 28.69
C PHE A 126 28.41 15.91 28.96
N GLU A 127 29.51 16.57 29.30
CA GLU A 127 30.78 15.96 29.68
C GLU A 127 31.00 16.20 31.17
N PRO A 128 30.36 15.40 32.05
CA PRO A 128 30.48 15.59 33.48
C PRO A 128 31.90 15.26 33.94
N GLN A 129 32.46 16.12 34.81
CA GLN A 129 33.72 15.84 35.46
C GLN A 129 33.60 14.57 36.33
N LYS A 130 34.68 13.80 36.42
CA LYS A 130 34.70 12.51 37.15
C LYS A 130 34.20 12.64 38.59
N GLN A 131 34.57 13.72 39.29
CA GLN A 131 34.14 13.98 40.67
C GLN A 131 32.62 14.22 40.74
N SER A 132 32.07 15.02 39.83
CA SER A 132 30.63 15.30 39.76
C SER A 132 29.79 14.03 39.51
N LEU A 133 30.32 13.06 38.75
CA LEU A 133 29.68 11.76 38.58
C LEU A 133 29.65 10.95 39.88
N ILE A 134 30.78 10.91 40.60
CA ILE A 134 30.88 10.20 41.87
C ILE A 134 29.91 10.81 42.89
N ASP A 135 29.93 12.14 43.02
CA ASP A 135 29.02 12.86 43.91
C ASP A 135 27.56 12.61 43.52
N GLY A 136 27.23 12.64 42.22
CA GLY A 136 25.89 12.34 41.74
C GLY A 136 25.41 10.93 42.12
N ILE A 137 26.30 9.93 42.09
CA ILE A 137 25.99 8.57 42.56
C ILE A 137 25.77 8.56 44.07
N ILE A 138 26.65 9.20 44.85
CA ILE A 138 26.51 9.29 46.31
C ILE A 138 25.18 9.96 46.68
N TRP A 139 24.85 11.08 46.05
CA TRP A 139 23.58 11.77 46.24
C TRP A 139 22.38 10.90 45.85
N SER A 140 22.50 10.04 44.83
CA SER A 140 21.41 9.13 44.46
C SER A 140 21.13 8.05 45.51
N GLU A 141 22.16 7.64 46.26
CA GLU A 141 22.01 6.72 47.40
C GLU A 141 21.40 7.43 48.61
N ILE A 142 21.89 8.64 48.93
CA ILE A 142 21.42 9.42 50.08
C ILE A 142 19.95 9.85 49.90
N LEU A 143 19.58 10.31 48.71
CA LEU A 143 18.25 10.83 48.42
C LEU A 143 17.22 9.73 48.10
N GLY A 144 17.69 8.52 47.78
CA GLY A 144 16.84 7.40 47.42
C GLY A 144 16.25 7.50 46.00
N PRO A 145 15.27 6.64 45.67
CA PRO A 145 14.73 6.54 44.31
C PRO A 145 14.10 7.86 43.85
N PRO A 146 14.22 8.20 42.55
CA PRO A 146 13.75 9.48 42.06
C PRO A 146 12.23 9.62 42.29
N ARG A 147 11.81 10.83 42.68
CA ARG A 147 10.38 11.16 42.92
C ARG A 147 9.49 10.87 41.71
N SER A 148 10.06 10.74 40.50
CA SER A 148 9.33 10.31 39.30
C SER A 148 8.75 8.90 39.41
N LYS A 149 9.36 8.00 40.20
CA LYS A 149 8.82 6.66 40.46
C LYS A 149 7.61 6.67 41.39
N ASN A 150 7.59 7.57 42.37
CA ASN A 150 6.47 7.75 43.30
C ASN A 150 6.03 9.24 43.35
N PRO A 151 5.33 9.73 42.31
CA PRO A 151 4.82 11.10 42.32
C PRO A 151 3.79 11.28 43.44
N HIS A 152 3.84 12.42 44.13
CA HIS A 152 2.82 12.71 45.12
C HIS A 152 1.48 12.89 44.43
N ARG A 153 0.43 12.34 45.04
CA ARG A 153 -0.95 12.55 44.61
C ARG A 153 -1.24 14.05 44.60
N SER A 154 -1.65 14.59 43.45
CA SER A 154 -2.22 15.93 43.42
C SER A 154 -3.52 15.91 44.22
N LEU A 155 -3.72 16.93 45.06
CA LEU A 155 -4.90 17.06 45.93
C LEU A 155 -6.21 17.32 45.16
N ASN A 156 -6.21 17.28 43.83
CA ASN A 156 -7.33 17.71 43.01
C ASN A 156 -8.11 16.53 42.40
N ARG A 157 -8.50 15.57 43.26
CA ARG A 157 -9.48 14.54 42.91
C ARG A 157 -10.62 14.55 43.91
N GLN A 158 -11.32 15.68 44.06
CA GLN A 158 -12.73 15.74 44.42
C GLN A 158 -13.32 17.09 43.99
N ARG A 159 -14.10 17.09 42.91
CA ARG A 159 -15.47 17.63 42.82
C ARG A 159 -16.05 17.24 41.48
#